data_AF-A0A2I3HF21-F1
#
_entry.id   AF-A0A2I3HF21-F1
#
_cell.length_a   1.000
_cell.length_b   1.000
_cell.length_c   1.000
_cell.angle_alpha   90.00
_cell.angle_beta   90.00
_cell.angle_gamma   90.00
#
_symmetry.space_group_name_H-M   'P 1'
#
loop_
_entity.id
_entity.type
_entity.pdbx_description
1 polymer ?
#
loop_
_entity_poly.entity_id
_entity_poly.type
_entity_poly.pdbx_seq_one_letter_code
_entity_poly.pdbx_strand_id
1 'polypeptide(L)'
;MALLCYNRSSGQRFDPETNSDNACTYHPGVPVFHDALKGWSCCKRRTTDFSDFLSIVGCTKGRRNSEKPPEPVKPEVKTTEKELSELKPKFQEHIQAPKTVDTIKRPSPDEPMTNLELKISASLKQALDKLSDEIKIGTSCKSHLLSSWGCEFRWYLIALSVFY
;
A
#
# COMPACT_ATOMS: atom_id res chain seq x y z
N MET A 1 -13.63 17.11 -28.70
CA MET A 1 -13.37 15.72 -28.27
C MET A 1 -12.42 15.78 -27.09
N ALA A 2 -12.82 15.28 -25.93
CA ALA A 2 -12.00 15.38 -24.73
C ALA A 2 -10.85 14.35 -24.76
N LEU A 3 -9.61 14.84 -24.81
CA LEU A 3 -8.38 14.04 -24.78
C LEU A 3 -7.92 13.80 -23.35
N LEU A 4 -7.24 12.68 -23.10
CA LEU A 4 -6.66 12.39 -21.79
C LEU A 4 -5.30 13.07 -21.65
N CYS A 5 -5.06 13.71 -20.50
CA CYS A 5 -3.75 14.25 -20.19
C CYS A 5 -2.83 13.19 -19.59
N TYR A 6 -1.64 13.04 -20.19
CA TYR A 6 -0.61 12.12 -19.71
C TYR A 6 0.48 12.79 -18.87
N ASN A 7 0.36 14.09 -18.58
CA ASN A 7 1.26 14.73 -17.63
C ASN A 7 1.09 14.10 -16.24
N ARG A 8 2.22 13.84 -15.57
CA ARG A 8 2.26 13.19 -14.26
C ARG A 8 1.48 14.02 -13.24
N SER A 9 0.70 13.37 -12.38
CA SER A 9 -0.25 13.96 -11.40
C SER A 9 -1.47 14.68 -11.97
N SER A 10 -1.67 14.76 -13.29
CA SER A 10 -2.85 15.41 -13.87
C SER A 10 -3.98 14.41 -14.12
N GLY A 11 -3.81 13.47 -15.07
CA GLY A 11 -4.78 12.41 -15.36
C GLY A 11 -6.19 12.85 -15.80
N GLN A 12 -6.47 14.16 -15.90
CA GLN A 12 -7.81 14.64 -16.27
C GLN A 12 -7.96 14.72 -17.79
N ARG A 13 -9.21 14.70 -18.25
CA ARG A 13 -9.55 14.97 -19.65
C ARG A 13 -9.59 16.47 -19.92
N PHE A 14 -9.24 16.88 -21.14
CA PHE A 14 -9.24 18.28 -21.57
C PHE A 14 -9.60 18.38 -23.05
N ASP A 15 -10.11 19.53 -23.48
CA ASP A 15 -10.31 19.82 -24.89
C ASP A 15 -9.05 20.50 -25.47
N PRO A 16 -8.53 20.04 -26.62
CA PRO A 16 -7.31 20.58 -27.20
C PRO A 16 -7.45 22.06 -27.62
N GLU A 17 -8.66 22.49 -27.97
CA GLU A 17 -8.95 23.86 -28.41
C GLU A 17 -8.91 24.88 -27.25
N THR A 18 -9.10 24.44 -26.00
CA THR A 18 -9.10 25.30 -24.81
C THR A 18 -7.80 25.18 -23.99
N ASN A 19 -6.79 24.47 -24.52
CA ASN A 19 -5.54 24.17 -23.83
C ASN A 19 -4.61 25.39 -23.77
N SER A 20 -4.63 26.11 -22.65
CA SER A 20 -3.72 27.22 -22.36
C SER A 20 -2.45 26.77 -21.64
N ASP A 21 -1.43 27.63 -21.62
CA ASP A 21 -0.15 27.40 -20.93
C ASP A 21 -0.26 27.23 -19.41
N ASN A 22 -1.43 27.48 -18.82
CA ASN A 22 -1.69 27.29 -17.39
C ASN A 22 -2.79 26.26 -17.09
N ALA A 23 -3.21 25.48 -18.10
CA ALA A 23 -4.34 24.54 -18.00
C ALA A 23 -4.00 23.23 -17.26
N CYS A 24 -2.72 22.93 -17.04
CA CYS A 24 -2.26 21.71 -16.37
C CYS A 24 -1.28 22.01 -15.26
N THR A 25 -1.50 21.47 -14.07
CA THR A 25 -0.49 21.36 -13.00
C THR A 25 0.08 19.95 -12.97
N TYR A 26 1.39 19.81 -13.13
CA TYR A 26 2.05 18.51 -13.21
C TYR A 26 3.46 18.52 -12.62
N HIS A 27 4.03 17.33 -12.47
CA HIS A 27 5.43 17.14 -12.10
C HIS A 27 6.29 16.80 -13.34
N PRO A 28 7.21 17.68 -13.77
CA PRO A 28 8.13 17.37 -14.87
C PRO A 28 9.21 16.35 -14.46
N GLY A 29 9.50 16.27 -13.16
CA GLY A 29 10.50 15.35 -12.60
C GLY A 29 10.04 13.89 -12.54
N VAL A 30 10.95 13.04 -12.08
CA VAL A 30 10.72 11.60 -11.88
C VAL A 30 10.34 11.31 -10.42
N PRO A 31 9.60 10.22 -10.14
CA PRO A 31 9.42 9.72 -8.79
C PRO A 31 10.77 9.39 -8.14
N VAL A 32 10.96 9.77 -6.89
CA VAL A 32 12.17 9.53 -6.10
C VAL A 32 11.78 8.96 -4.74
N PHE A 33 12.41 7.86 -4.37
CA PHE A 33 12.16 7.12 -3.13
C PHE A 33 13.47 6.98 -2.34
N HIS A 34 13.64 7.75 -1.26
CA HIS A 34 14.81 7.68 -0.36
C HIS A 34 14.37 7.88 1.09
N ASP A 35 15.00 7.21 2.05
CA ASP A 35 14.75 7.38 3.50
C ASP A 35 13.28 7.22 3.91
N ALA A 36 12.58 6.25 3.32
CA ALA A 36 11.13 6.04 3.46
C ALA A 36 10.25 7.23 3.01
N LEU A 37 10.85 8.25 2.38
CA LEU A 37 10.17 9.40 1.80
C LEU A 37 10.00 9.21 0.30
N LYS A 38 8.75 9.38 -0.14
CA LYS A 38 8.29 9.36 -1.53
C LYS A 38 8.07 10.78 -2.01
N GLY A 39 8.51 11.10 -3.21
CA GLY A 39 8.24 12.40 -3.82
C GLY A 39 8.77 12.51 -5.24
N TRP A 40 8.89 13.74 -5.72
CA TRP A 40 9.28 14.04 -7.09
C TRP A 40 10.60 14.80 -7.13
N SER A 41 11.47 14.52 -8.11
CA SER A 41 12.76 15.23 -8.25
C SER A 41 12.61 16.73 -8.55
N CYS A 42 11.45 17.15 -9.07
CA CYS A 42 11.16 18.54 -9.43
C CYS A 42 10.71 19.43 -8.27
N CYS A 43 10.46 18.89 -7.07
CA CYS A 43 10.02 19.68 -5.93
C CYS A 43 10.47 19.10 -4.59
N LYS A 44 10.45 19.92 -3.54
CA LYS A 44 10.85 19.52 -2.19
C LYS A 44 9.76 18.78 -1.39
N ARG A 45 8.52 18.69 -1.92
CA ARG A 45 7.41 18.02 -1.24
C ARG A 45 7.64 16.50 -1.20
N ARG A 46 7.59 15.93 0.01
CA ARG A 46 7.81 14.51 0.30
C ARG A 46 6.73 14.00 1.25
N THR A 47 6.43 12.72 1.17
CA THR A 47 5.49 12.03 2.07
C THR A 47 5.98 10.62 2.36
N THR A 48 5.62 10.09 3.52
CA THR A 48 5.91 8.70 3.91
C THR A 48 4.84 7.74 3.39
N ASP A 49 3.62 8.20 3.09
CA ASP A 49 2.53 7.35 2.61
C ASP A 49 2.48 7.26 1.08
N PHE A 50 2.02 6.11 0.55
CA PHE A 50 1.93 5.93 -0.90
C PHE A 50 0.70 6.63 -1.51
N SER A 51 -0.42 6.66 -0.79
CA SER A 51 -1.65 7.32 -1.25
C SER A 51 -1.43 8.84 -1.32
N ASP A 52 -0.77 9.38 -0.30
CA ASP A 52 -0.37 10.80 -0.28
C ASP A 52 0.59 11.14 -1.42
N PHE A 53 1.47 10.21 -1.82
CA PHE A 53 2.40 10.45 -2.92
C PHE A 53 1.68 10.63 -4.26
N LEU A 54 0.64 9.83 -4.50
CA LEU A 54 -0.19 9.93 -5.69
C LEU A 54 -1.06 11.19 -5.70
N SER A 55 -1.42 11.73 -4.53
CA SER A 55 -2.22 12.94 -4.37
C SER A 55 -1.40 14.24 -4.35
N ILE A 56 -0.05 14.16 -4.43
CA ILE A 56 0.79 15.36 -4.51
C ILE A 56 0.41 16.16 -5.76
N VAL A 57 -0.01 17.41 -5.53
CA VAL A 57 -0.33 18.36 -6.59
C VAL A 57 0.95 18.74 -7.35
N GLY A 58 0.85 18.72 -8.68
CA GLY A 58 1.91 19.12 -9.58
C GLY A 58 2.51 20.48 -9.25
N CYS A 59 3.84 20.59 -9.28
CA CYS A 59 4.55 21.82 -8.93
C CYS A 59 4.69 22.82 -10.08
N THR A 60 4.48 22.39 -11.33
CA THR A 60 4.69 23.20 -12.53
C THR A 60 3.38 23.37 -13.29
N LYS A 61 3.11 24.57 -13.82
CA LYS A 61 1.99 24.85 -14.72
C LYS A 61 2.47 24.79 -16.17
N GLY A 62 1.66 24.21 -17.05
CA GLY A 62 1.95 24.13 -18.48
C GLY A 62 0.73 23.69 -19.29
N ARG A 63 0.96 23.45 -20.59
CA ARG A 63 -0.05 22.84 -21.47
C ARG A 63 -0.26 21.37 -21.13
N ARG A 64 -1.49 20.92 -21.38
CA ARG A 64 -1.89 19.52 -21.32
C ARG A 64 -1.26 18.74 -22.47
N ASN A 65 -0.67 17.59 -22.17
CA ASN A 65 -0.12 16.67 -23.18
C ASN A 65 -1.07 15.48 -23.42
N SER A 66 -1.48 15.27 -24.66
CA SER A 66 -2.32 14.14 -25.10
C SER A 66 -1.53 12.91 -25.55
N GLU A 67 -0.20 13.01 -25.64
CA GLU A 67 0.66 11.90 -26.03
C GLU A 67 1.08 11.09 -24.81
N LYS A 68 0.89 9.77 -24.87
CA LYS A 68 1.41 8.87 -23.84
C LYS A 68 2.94 8.87 -23.92
N PRO A 69 3.67 9.26 -22.84
CA PRO A 69 5.11 9.12 -22.82
C PRO A 69 5.51 7.66 -23.12
N PRO A 70 6.52 7.42 -23.96
CA PRO A 70 6.99 6.06 -24.22
C PRO A 70 7.37 5.39 -22.89
N GLU A 71 6.99 4.12 -22.74
CA GLU A 71 7.30 3.38 -21.52
C GLU A 71 8.81 3.40 -21.28
N PRO A 72 9.27 3.78 -20.08
CA PRO A 72 10.69 3.72 -19.78
C PRO A 72 11.10 2.25 -19.85
N VAL A 73 11.91 1.92 -20.87
CA VAL A 73 12.58 0.63 -20.99
C VAL A 73 13.29 0.40 -19.66
N LYS A 74 12.95 -0.69 -18.96
CA LYS A 74 13.63 -1.07 -17.71
C LYS A 74 15.13 -0.97 -17.96
N PRO A 75 15.89 -0.15 -17.21
CA PRO A 75 17.33 -0.25 -17.28
C PRO A 75 17.70 -1.67 -16.83
N GLU A 76 18.24 -2.45 -17.75
CA GLU A 76 18.95 -3.67 -17.41
C GLU A 76 20.06 -3.25 -16.45
N VAL A 77 19.98 -3.72 -15.20
CA VAL A 77 21.04 -3.55 -14.21
C VAL A 77 22.24 -4.37 -14.70
N LYS A 78 23.09 -3.76 -15.53
CA LYS A 78 24.43 -4.26 -15.79
C LYS A 78 25.32 -3.77 -14.67
N THR A 79 25.46 -4.62 -13.65
CA THR A 79 26.58 -4.59 -12.72
C THR A 79 27.85 -4.59 -13.56
N THR A 80 28.49 -3.44 -13.73
CA THR A 80 29.85 -3.38 -14.28
C THR A 80 30.71 -2.77 -13.19
N GLU A 81 31.31 -3.66 -12.40
CA GLU A 81 32.47 -3.37 -11.59
C GLU A 81 33.62 -2.98 -12.54
N LYS A 82 33.97 -1.70 -12.61
CA LYS A 82 35.36 -1.20 -12.58
C LYS A 82 35.42 0.31 -12.89
N GLU A 83 36.27 0.97 -12.11
CA GLU A 83 36.80 2.33 -12.25
C GLU A 83 35.97 3.50 -11.68
N LEU A 84 35.97 3.59 -10.35
CA LEU A 84 36.38 4.83 -9.67
C LEU A 84 37.10 4.45 -8.37
N SER A 85 38.34 4.00 -8.51
CA SER A 85 39.32 4.06 -7.42
C SER A 85 39.66 5.53 -7.14
N GLU A 86 39.83 5.86 -5.85
CA GLU A 86 40.17 7.18 -5.28
C GLU A 86 38.96 8.13 -5.21
N LEU A 87 38.17 8.13 -4.12
CA LEU A 87 38.50 8.76 -2.85
C LEU A 87 37.68 8.10 -1.71
N LYS A 88 38.36 7.50 -0.72
CA LYS A 88 37.73 7.00 0.52
C LYS A 88 37.40 8.16 1.47
N PRO A 89 36.14 8.38 1.88
CA PRO A 89 35.84 8.83 3.24
C PRO A 89 35.81 7.62 4.18
N LYS A 90 36.60 7.71 5.25
CA LYS A 90 36.76 6.71 6.31
C LYS A 90 35.43 6.59 7.08
N PHE A 91 34.59 5.60 6.76
CA PHE A 91 33.56 5.14 7.69
C PHE A 91 34.07 3.85 8.35
N GLN A 92 34.23 3.90 9.68
CA GLN A 92 34.65 2.76 10.48
C GLN A 92 33.52 1.72 10.50
N GLU A 93 33.77 0.62 9.81
CA GLU A 93 32.95 -0.56 9.71
C GLU A 93 32.97 -1.33 11.04
N HIS A 94 31.88 -1.25 11.81
CA HIS A 94 31.61 -2.25 12.85
C HIS A 94 30.11 -2.51 13.04
N ILE A 95 29.48 -3.03 11.98
CA ILE A 95 28.29 -3.85 12.14
C ILE A 95 28.55 -5.12 11.35
N GLN A 96 28.98 -6.18 12.03
CA GLN A 96 28.97 -7.51 11.42
C GLN A 96 27.52 -7.89 11.18
N ALA A 97 27.12 -7.90 9.90
CA ALA A 97 25.86 -8.50 9.51
C ALA A 97 25.82 -9.95 10.00
N PRO A 98 24.72 -10.41 10.62
CA PRO A 98 24.53 -11.82 10.93
C PRO A 98 24.76 -12.64 9.66
N LYS A 99 25.63 -13.64 9.74
CA LYS A 99 25.90 -14.56 8.62
C LYS A 99 24.57 -15.08 8.10
N THR A 100 24.36 -14.89 6.80
CA THR A 100 23.15 -15.26 6.07
C THR A 100 22.82 -16.72 6.37
N VAL A 101 21.76 -16.95 7.13
CA VAL A 101 21.16 -18.27 7.33
C VAL A 101 20.78 -18.78 5.94
N ASP A 102 21.21 -20.00 5.62
CA ASP A 102 21.11 -20.62 4.31
C ASP A 102 19.76 -20.38 3.63
N THR A 103 19.83 -20.05 2.34
CA THR A 103 18.69 -19.78 1.47
C THR A 103 17.60 -20.84 1.63
N ILE A 104 16.51 -20.48 2.31
CA ILE A 104 15.29 -21.28 2.32
C ILE A 104 14.79 -21.35 0.87
N LYS A 105 15.00 -22.49 0.20
CA LYS A 105 14.43 -22.71 -1.13
C LYS A 105 12.92 -22.79 -1.03
N ARG A 106 12.23 -22.05 -1.90
CA ARG A 106 10.77 -22.07 -2.02
C ARG A 106 10.32 -23.51 -2.34
N PRO A 107 9.39 -24.10 -1.56
CA PRO A 107 8.84 -25.42 -1.84
C PRO A 107 8.16 -25.48 -3.22
N SER A 108 8.13 -26.67 -3.80
CA SER A 108 7.57 -26.93 -5.13
C SER A 108 6.05 -26.71 -5.13
N PRO A 109 5.45 -26.16 -6.22
CA PRO A 109 4.00 -25.94 -6.30
C PRO A 109 3.14 -27.22 -6.23
N ASP A 110 3.74 -28.39 -6.48
CA ASP A 110 3.04 -29.68 -6.49
C ASP A 110 3.09 -30.42 -5.14
N GLU A 111 3.64 -29.79 -4.09
CA GLU A 111 3.69 -30.39 -2.75
C GLU A 111 2.29 -30.49 -2.13
N PRO A 112 1.92 -31.65 -1.55
CA PRO A 112 0.62 -31.80 -0.90
C PRO A 112 0.53 -30.88 0.32
N MET A 113 -0.62 -30.20 0.45
CA MET A 113 -0.88 -29.32 1.59
C MET A 113 -0.80 -30.11 2.91
N THR A 114 0.14 -29.74 3.78
CA THR A 114 0.24 -30.28 5.13
C THR A 114 -0.35 -29.30 6.13
N ASN A 115 -1.01 -29.80 7.18
CA ASN A 115 -1.55 -28.96 8.24
C ASN A 115 -0.40 -28.51 9.14
N LEU A 116 -0.15 -27.21 9.21
CA LEU A 116 0.92 -26.66 10.04
C LEU A 116 0.58 -26.81 11.52
N GLU A 117 1.52 -27.29 12.33
CA GLU A 117 1.31 -27.38 13.77
C GLU A 117 1.18 -25.96 14.36
N LEU A 118 -0.03 -25.62 14.80
CA LEU A 118 -0.32 -24.34 15.42
C LEU A 118 0.22 -24.33 16.86
N LYS A 119 1.41 -23.77 17.06
CA LYS A 119 1.97 -23.57 18.39
C LYS A 119 1.34 -22.33 19.05
N ILE A 120 0.19 -22.53 19.66
CA ILE A 120 -0.51 -21.48 20.41
C ILE A 120 0.25 -21.20 21.71
N SER A 121 0.54 -19.93 21.98
CA SER A 121 1.17 -19.52 23.25
C SER A 121 0.25 -19.76 24.45
N ALA A 122 0.81 -19.99 25.64
CA ALA A 122 0.02 -20.24 26.84
C ALA A 122 -0.99 -19.10 27.15
N SER A 123 -0.63 -17.86 26.83
CA SER A 123 -1.50 -16.70 26.99
C SER A 123 -2.75 -16.77 26.10
N LEU A 124 -2.59 -17.20 24.84
CA LEU A 124 -3.72 -17.33 23.91
C LEU A 124 -4.60 -18.55 24.25
N LYS A 125 -4.02 -19.65 24.76
CA LYS A 125 -4.79 -20.79 25.28
C LYS A 125 -5.68 -20.38 26.46
N GLN A 126 -5.11 -19.65 27.43
CA GLN A 126 -5.87 -19.14 28.58
C GLN A 126 -6.99 -18.17 28.17
N ALA A 127 -6.82 -17.39 27.12
CA ALA A 127 -7.87 -16.50 26.62
C ALA A 127 -9.01 -17.26 25.95
N LEU A 128 -8.69 -18.33 25.20
CA LEU A 128 -9.70 -19.20 24.57
C LEU A 128 -10.52 -19.96 25.61
N ASP A 129 -9.89 -20.53 26.63
CA ASP A 129 -10.59 -21.26 27.70
C ASP A 129 -11.52 -20.33 28.50
N LYS A 130 -11.09 -19.10 28.79
CA LYS A 130 -11.92 -18.09 29.47
C LYS A 130 -13.15 -17.68 28.65
N LEU A 131 -13.05 -17.68 27.32
CA LEU A 131 -14.17 -17.35 26.45
C LEU A 131 -15.12 -18.54 26.23
N SER A 132 -14.63 -19.78 26.31
CA SER A 132 -15.49 -20.97 26.17
C SER A 132 -16.38 -21.23 27.38
N ASP A 133 -15.90 -20.90 28.58
CA ASP A 133 -16.65 -21.14 29.82
C ASP A 133 -17.70 -20.05 30.13
N GLU A 134 -17.60 -18.87 29.51
CA GLU A 134 -18.50 -17.74 29.80
C GLU A 134 -19.73 -17.64 28.88
N ILE A 135 -19.78 -18.36 27.76
CA ILE A 135 -20.91 -18.26 26.82
C ILE A 135 -21.91 -19.39 27.09
N LYS A 136 -22.73 -19.21 28.13
CA LYS A 136 -24.05 -19.87 28.17
C LYS A 136 -24.93 -19.19 27.13
N ILE A 137 -25.51 -19.98 26.22
CA ILE A 137 -26.49 -19.52 25.23
C ILE A 137 -27.57 -18.72 25.98
N GLY A 138 -27.59 -17.39 25.78
CA GLY A 138 -28.49 -16.45 26.47
C GLY A 138 -27.83 -15.39 27.37
N THR A 139 -26.51 -15.28 27.45
CA THR A 139 -25.85 -14.21 28.20
C THR A 139 -25.78 -12.89 27.42
N SER A 140 -26.22 -11.80 28.06
CA SER A 140 -26.27 -10.43 27.49
C SER A 140 -24.87 -9.83 27.33
N CYS A 141 -24.58 -9.28 26.14
CA CYS A 141 -23.29 -8.68 25.79
C CYS A 141 -23.01 -7.41 26.62
N LYS A 142 -21.92 -7.44 27.41
CA LYS A 142 -21.38 -6.28 28.14
C LYS A 142 -20.32 -5.53 27.34
N SER A 143 -20.54 -5.30 26.04
CA SER A 143 -19.72 -4.38 25.26
C SER A 143 -20.47 -3.06 25.09
N HIS A 144 -19.99 -2.02 25.78
CA HIS A 144 -20.55 -0.66 25.76
C HIS A 144 -20.29 0.08 24.41
N LEU A 145 -20.12 -0.66 23.32
CA LEU A 145 -19.84 -0.16 21.97
C LEU A 145 -20.76 -0.76 20.89
N LEU A 146 -21.75 -1.57 21.27
CA LEU A 146 -22.80 -2.06 20.36
C LEU A 146 -24.19 -1.54 20.75
N SER A 147 -24.27 -0.34 21.32
CA SER A 147 -25.52 0.40 21.41
C SER A 147 -25.78 1.14 20.10
N SER A 148 -26.14 0.43 19.02
CA SER A 148 -27.04 1.02 18.01
C SER A 148 -27.57 0.03 16.95
N TRP A 149 -26.98 -1.14 16.72
CA TRP A 149 -27.44 -2.02 15.63
C TRP A 149 -27.29 -3.49 16.00
N GLY A 150 -28.27 -4.07 16.70
CA GLY A 150 -28.17 -5.50 17.03
C GLY A 150 -29.27 -6.14 17.89
N CYS A 151 -30.32 -5.43 18.29
CA CYS A 151 -31.37 -6.01 19.15
C CYS A 151 -32.82 -5.96 18.61
N GLU A 152 -33.08 -5.45 17.41
CA GLU A 152 -34.45 -5.41 16.85
C GLU A 152 -34.73 -6.35 15.66
N PHE A 153 -33.77 -7.18 15.23
CA PHE A 153 -33.96 -8.03 14.04
C PHE A 153 -34.41 -9.48 14.31
N ARG A 154 -34.99 -9.76 15.49
CA ARG A 154 -35.59 -11.08 15.79
C ARG A 154 -37.11 -11.04 16.03
N TRP A 155 -37.72 -9.86 16.15
CA TRP A 155 -39.18 -9.73 16.25
C TRP A 155 -39.87 -9.61 14.88
N TYR A 156 -39.15 -9.14 13.86
CA TYR A 156 -39.74 -8.93 12.53
C TYR A 156 -39.91 -10.23 11.70
N LEU A 157 -39.27 -11.34 12.08
CA LEU A 157 -39.38 -12.62 11.37
C LEU A 157 -40.39 -13.61 11.99
N ILE A 158 -41.00 -13.30 13.13
CA ILE A 158 -42.11 -14.11 13.69
C ILE A 158 -43.47 -13.49 13.33
N ALA A 159 -43.53 -12.18 13.09
CA ALA A 159 -44.77 -11.49 12.73
C ALA A 159 -45.24 -11.75 11.27
N LEU A 160 -44.38 -12.28 10.39
CA LEU A 160 -44.73 -12.58 8.99
C LEU A 160 -45.30 -13.98 8.76
N SER A 161 -45.41 -14.82 9.80
CA SER A 161 -45.92 -16.20 9.66
C SER A 161 -47.37 -16.39 10.16
N VAL A 162 -48.05 -15.31 10.57
CA VAL A 162 -49.45 -15.35 11.03
C VAL A 162 -50.38 -14.54 10.13
N PHE A 163 -49.84 -13.86 9.12
CA PHE A 163 -50.60 -13.22 8.06
C PHE A 163 -49.95 -13.45 6.68
N TYR A 164 -49.68 -14.70 6.34
CA TYR A 164 -49.84 -15.26 4.98
C TYR A 164 -49.73 -16.79 5.02
#